data_AF-A0A970KL64-F1
#
_entry.id   AF-A0A970KL64-F1
#
_cell.length_a   1.000
_cell.length_b   1.000
_cell.length_c   1.000
_cell.angle_alpha   90.00
_cell.angle_beta   90.00
_cell.angle_gamma   90.00
#
_symmetry.space_group_name_H-M   'P 1'
#
loop_
_entity.id
_entity.type
_entity.pdbx_description
1 polymer ?
#
loop_
_entity_poly.entity_id
_entity_poly.type
_entity_poly.pdbx_seq_one_letter_code
_entity_poly.pdbx_strand_id
1 'polypeptide(L)'
;MSRGTIDRYFELRQQQMQIERELEALKPLVADSLRQRQGVVRLDGYDLMLQTYTAWDYSPRVAEMQQALVAAKRQERSDGTAKVRERRDMLVLRAVRGADGWREIREDHAPYGDEWEADED
;
A
#
# COMPACT_ATOMS: atom_id res chain seq x y z
N MET A 1 -12.94 8.32 25.98
CA MET A 1 -12.42 8.67 24.64
C MET A 1 -13.61 8.97 23.76
N SER A 2 -13.67 10.17 23.17
CA SER A 2 -14.92 10.66 22.57
C SER A 2 -15.14 10.01 21.20
N ARG A 3 -16.38 9.58 20.95
CA ARG A 3 -16.86 9.09 19.64
C ARG A 3 -16.38 9.96 18.46
N GLY A 4 -16.24 11.27 18.69
CA GLY A 4 -15.75 12.24 17.70
C GLY A 4 -14.32 12.01 17.20
N THR A 5 -13.40 11.39 17.97
CA THR A 5 -12.04 11.11 17.47
C THR A 5 -12.03 9.95 16.47
N ILE A 6 -12.83 8.91 16.73
CA ILE A 6 -12.98 7.77 15.82
C ILE A 6 -13.75 8.19 14.57
N ASP A 7 -14.83 8.95 14.73
CA ASP A 7 -15.61 9.47 13.60
C ASP A 7 -14.74 10.38 12.71
N ARG A 8 -13.95 11.29 13.32
CA ARG A 8 -13.03 12.14 12.58
C ARG A 8 -11.93 11.36 11.86
N TYR A 9 -11.38 10.33 12.49
CA TYR A 9 -10.41 9.43 11.85
C TYR A 9 -11.02 8.74 10.63
N PHE A 10 -12.24 8.22 10.76
CA PHE A 10 -12.95 7.56 9.68
C PHE A 10 -13.22 8.51 8.50
N GLU A 11 -13.71 9.73 8.77
CA GLU A 11 -13.89 10.76 7.74
C GLU A 11 -12.60 11.07 7.00
N LEU A 12 -11.50 11.25 7.73
CA LEU A 12 -10.19 11.53 7.14
C LEU A 12 -9.69 10.38 6.28
N ARG A 13 -9.93 9.12 6.70
CA ARG A 13 -9.61 7.95 5.87
C ARG A 13 -10.42 7.93 4.59
N GLN A 14 -11.71 8.21 4.64
CA GLN A 14 -12.53 8.30 3.43
C GLN A 14 -12.05 9.42 2.49
N GLN A 15 -11.69 10.58 3.03
CA GLN A 15 -11.12 11.68 2.25
C GLN A 15 -9.79 11.30 1.63
N GLN A 16 -8.91 10.64 2.37
CA GLN A 16 -7.63 10.14 1.88
C GLN A 16 -7.83 9.21 0.68
N MET A 17 -8.74 8.23 0.79
CA MET A 17 -9.03 7.30 -0.31
C MET A 17 -9.55 8.02 -1.56
N GLN A 18 -10.37 9.04 -1.38
CA GLN A 18 -10.89 9.83 -2.49
C GLN A 18 -9.77 10.64 -3.18
N ILE A 19 -8.91 11.28 -2.38
CA ILE A 19 -7.76 12.04 -2.88
C ILE A 19 -6.79 11.10 -3.62
N GLU A 20 -6.50 9.92 -3.07
CA GLU A 20 -5.63 8.93 -3.71
C GLU A 20 -6.16 8.48 -5.08
N ARG A 21 -7.48 8.27 -5.20
CA ARG A 21 -8.12 7.95 -6.48
C ARG A 21 -8.02 9.10 -7.48
N GLU A 22 -8.23 10.33 -7.03
CA GLU A 22 -8.10 11.52 -7.87
C GLU A 22 -6.65 11.70 -8.35
N LEU A 23 -5.68 11.52 -7.47
CA LEU A 23 -4.26 11.56 -7.81
C LEU A 23 -3.90 10.47 -8.83
N GLU A 24 -4.36 9.23 -8.62
CA GLU A 24 -4.12 8.13 -9.56
C GLU A 24 -4.67 8.44 -10.96
N ALA A 25 -5.88 9.01 -11.03
CA ALA A 25 -6.47 9.44 -12.29
C ALA A 25 -5.68 10.57 -12.97
N LEU A 26 -5.04 11.45 -12.19
CA LEU A 26 -4.24 12.56 -12.71
C LEU A 26 -2.84 12.15 -13.15
N LYS A 27 -2.24 11.09 -12.58
CA LYS A 27 -0.88 10.62 -12.92
C LYS A 27 -0.58 10.54 -14.41
N PRO A 28 -1.40 9.91 -15.28
CA PRO A 28 -1.10 9.85 -16.72
C PRO A 28 -1.06 11.24 -17.36
N LEU A 29 -2.01 12.12 -17.03
CA LEU A 29 -2.08 13.48 -17.57
C LEU A 29 -0.88 14.33 -17.11
N VAL A 30 -0.49 14.18 -15.85
CA VAL A 30 0.68 14.86 -15.28
C VAL A 30 1.97 14.35 -15.92
N ALA A 31 2.10 13.03 -16.12
CA ALA A 31 3.25 12.45 -16.80
C ALA A 31 3.37 12.96 -18.25
N ASP A 32 2.27 13.03 -18.99
CA ASP A 32 2.25 13.60 -20.35
C ASP A 32 2.65 15.08 -20.37
N SER A 33 2.14 15.88 -19.44
CA SER A 33 2.52 17.29 -19.31
C SER A 33 4.02 17.43 -18.96
N LEU A 34 4.57 16.58 -18.08
CA LEU A 34 5.99 16.61 -17.74
C LEU A 34 6.87 16.18 -18.92
N ARG A 35 6.47 15.19 -19.73
CA ARG A 35 7.19 14.82 -20.97
C ARG A 35 7.36 16.02 -21.91
N GLN A 36 6.35 16.89 -22.00
CA GLN A 36 6.40 18.11 -22.81
C GLN A 36 7.30 19.20 -22.21
N ARG A 37 7.59 19.14 -20.90
CA ARG A 37 8.34 20.14 -20.12
C ARG A 37 9.73 19.66 -19.69
N GLN A 38 10.36 18.79 -20.47
CA GLN A 38 11.69 18.21 -20.17
C GLN A 38 11.73 17.40 -18.85
N GLY A 39 10.58 16.92 -18.37
CA GLY A 39 10.48 15.99 -17.25
C GLY A 39 10.49 16.62 -15.86
N VAL A 40 10.45 17.95 -15.71
CA VAL A 40 10.46 18.61 -14.38
C VAL A 40 9.58 19.86 -14.33
N VAL A 41 8.94 20.10 -13.18
CA VAL A 41 8.29 21.37 -12.85
C VAL A 41 8.51 21.72 -11.39
N ARG A 42 8.71 23.00 -11.09
CA ARG A 42 8.80 23.53 -9.72
C ARG A 42 7.51 24.26 -9.36
N LEU A 43 6.87 23.84 -8.27
CA LEU A 43 5.62 24.42 -7.76
C LEU A 43 5.72 24.52 -6.23
N ASP A 44 5.42 25.70 -5.69
CA ASP A 44 5.38 25.96 -4.24
C ASP A 44 6.62 25.49 -3.46
N GLY A 45 7.81 25.58 -4.08
CA GLY A 45 9.08 25.15 -3.48
C GLY A 45 9.40 23.66 -3.62
N TYR A 46 8.54 22.88 -4.27
CA TYR A 46 8.74 21.45 -4.55
C TYR A 46 9.08 21.21 -6.01
N ASP A 47 9.95 20.23 -6.27
CA ASP A 47 10.22 19.71 -7.60
C ASP A 47 9.43 18.44 -7.85
N LEU A 48 8.59 18.46 -8.89
CA LEU A 48 7.92 17.27 -9.41
C LEU A 48 8.65 16.82 -10.67
N MET A 49 9.19 15.60 -10.64
CA MET A 49 10.02 15.04 -11.69
C MET A 49 9.39 13.77 -12.27
N LEU A 50 9.53 13.57 -13.57
CA LEU A 50 9.20 12.33 -14.25
C LEU A 50 10.41 11.42 -14.29
N GLN A 51 10.28 10.23 -13.70
CA GLN A 51 11.31 9.18 -13.73
C GLN A 51 10.75 7.91 -14.39
N THR A 52 11.61 7.20 -15.12
CA THR A 52 11.27 5.91 -15.75
C THR A 52 11.81 4.78 -14.90
N TYR A 53 10.92 3.88 -14.48
CA TYR A 53 11.28 2.65 -13.79
C TYR A 53 11.09 1.47 -14.74
N THR A 54 12.06 0.54 -14.74
CA THR A 54 12.00 -0.69 -15.53
C THR A 54 11.60 -1.84 -14.60
N ALA A 55 10.47 -2.48 -14.90
CA ALA A 55 10.12 -3.75 -14.29
C ALA A 55 10.79 -4.91 -15.06
N TRP A 56 11.21 -5.94 -14.33
CA TRP A 56 11.88 -7.11 -14.89
C TRP A 56 11.04 -8.35 -14.61
N ASP A 57 10.81 -9.16 -15.64
CA ASP A 57 10.30 -10.51 -15.47
C ASP A 57 11.47 -11.44 -15.15
N TYR A 58 11.40 -12.10 -14.00
CA TYR A 58 12.45 -13.02 -13.57
C TYR A 58 12.13 -14.46 -14.00
N SER A 59 13.18 -15.28 -14.12
CA SER A 59 13.03 -16.69 -14.50
C SER A 59 12.24 -17.48 -13.44
N PRO A 60 11.60 -18.61 -13.83
CA PRO A 60 10.89 -19.48 -12.89
C PRO A 60 11.72 -19.89 -11.66
N ARG A 61 13.03 -20.08 -11.84
CA ARG A 61 13.97 -20.38 -10.75
C ARG A 61 13.99 -19.31 -9.66
N VAL A 62 13.92 -18.03 -10.02
CA VAL A 62 13.91 -16.93 -9.04
C VAL A 62 12.57 -16.92 -8.29
N ALA A 63 11.46 -17.19 -8.99
CA ALA A 63 10.16 -17.31 -8.35
C ALA A 63 10.10 -18.48 -7.35
N GLU A 64 10.69 -19.64 -7.70
CA GLU A 64 10.83 -20.78 -6.79
C GLU A 64 11.67 -20.43 -5.56
N MET A 65 12.78 -19.71 -5.73
CA MET A 65 13.59 -19.24 -4.61
C MET A 65 12.82 -18.30 -3.68
N GLN A 66 11.99 -17.41 -4.25
CA GLN A 66 11.12 -16.55 -3.45
C GLN A 66 10.10 -17.35 -2.64
N GLN A 67 9.46 -18.36 -3.26
CA GLN A 67 8.53 -19.25 -2.57
C GLN A 67 9.21 -20.06 -1.47
N ALA A 68 10.41 -20.58 -1.74
CA ALA A 68 11.20 -21.31 -0.75
C ALA A 68 11.60 -20.42 0.44
N LEU A 69 11.96 -19.16 0.19
CA LEU A 69 12.24 -18.18 1.24
C LEU A 69 11.01 -17.92 2.12
N VAL A 70 9.84 -17.74 1.51
CA VAL A 70 8.58 -17.54 2.26
C VAL A 70 8.27 -18.77 3.12
N ALA A 71 8.41 -19.98 2.57
CA ALA A 71 8.22 -21.22 3.31
C ALA A 71 9.20 -21.36 4.48
N ALA A 72 10.48 -21.06 4.26
CA ALA A 72 11.51 -21.10 5.31
C ALA A 72 11.20 -20.09 6.43
N LYS A 73 10.83 -18.86 6.10
CA LYS A 73 10.40 -17.85 7.08
C LYS A 73 9.20 -18.32 7.90
N ARG A 74 8.23 -19.00 7.29
CA ARG A 74 7.06 -19.57 7.99
C ARG A 74 7.48 -20.70 8.93
N GLN A 75 8.38 -21.57 8.46
CA GLN A 75 8.91 -22.68 9.24
C GLN A 75 9.62 -22.18 10.50
N GLU A 76 10.56 -21.24 10.36
CA GLU A 76 11.30 -20.67 11.50
C GLU A 76 10.38 -19.99 12.54
N ARG A 77 9.28 -19.39 12.09
CA ARG A 77 8.26 -18.84 13.00
C ARG A 77 7.51 -19.93 13.75
N SER A 78 7.12 -21.00 13.05
CA SER A 78 6.36 -22.12 13.63
C SER A 78 7.16 -22.96 14.61
N ASP A 79 8.46 -23.13 14.38
CA ASP A 79 9.34 -23.93 15.24
C ASP A 79 10.04 -23.11 16.33
N GLY A 80 9.81 -21.79 16.38
CA GLY A 80 10.34 -20.90 17.40
C GLY A 80 11.79 -20.48 17.19
N THR A 81 12.39 -20.79 16.04
CA THR A 81 13.71 -20.27 15.64
C THR A 81 13.68 -18.75 15.46
N ALA A 82 12.61 -18.23 14.86
CA ALA A 82 12.41 -16.80 14.69
C ALA A 82 12.04 -16.12 16.02
N LYS A 83 12.60 -14.94 16.26
CA LYS A 83 12.37 -14.16 17.49
C LYS A 83 11.52 -12.92 17.18
N VAL A 84 10.49 -12.69 18.01
CA VAL A 84 9.69 -11.46 17.94
C VAL A 84 10.56 -10.28 18.35
N ARG A 85 10.82 -9.36 17.41
CA ARG A 85 11.59 -8.13 17.67
C ARG A 85 10.73 -7.02 18.26
N GLU A 86 9.49 -6.88 17.80
CA GLU A 86 8.59 -5.79 18.15
C GLU A 86 7.12 -6.21 17.92
N ARG A 87 6.19 -5.67 18.73
CA ARG A 87 4.74 -5.79 18.54
C ARG A 87 4.13 -4.39 18.61
N ARG A 88 3.21 -4.07 17.69
CA ARG A 88 2.48 -2.79 17.65
C ARG A 88 1.05 -3.02 17.20
N ASP A 89 0.13 -2.26 17.78
CA ASP A 89 -1.27 -2.23 17.34
C ASP A 89 -1.37 -1.45 16.01
N MET A 90 -2.06 -2.04 15.03
CA MET A 90 -2.29 -1.44 13.71
C MET A 90 -3.79 -1.24 13.49
N LEU A 91 -4.17 -0.03 13.04
CA LEU A 91 -5.55 0.28 12.68
C LEU A 91 -5.86 -0.30 11.30
N VAL A 92 -6.88 -1.16 11.21
CA VAL A 92 -7.33 -1.76 9.95
C VAL A 92 -8.76 -1.31 9.66
N LEU A 93 -8.97 -0.65 8.52
CA LEU A 93 -10.30 -0.25 8.06
C LEU A 93 -10.79 -1.23 6.99
N ARG A 94 -11.88 -1.95 7.26
CA ARG A 94 -12.50 -2.87 6.30
C ARG A 94 -13.95 -2.47 6.08
N ALA A 95 -14.40 -2.54 4.83
CA ALA A 95 -15.83 -2.42 4.53
C ALA A 95 -16.57 -3.69 4.98
N VAL A 96 -17.69 -3.53 5.69
CA VAL A 96 -18.58 -4.63 6.05
C VAL A 96 -19.60 -4.85 4.94
N ARG A 97 -19.88 -6.12 4.59
CA ARG A 97 -20.86 -6.49 3.56
C ARG A 97 -22.29 -6.18 4.05
N GLY A 98 -22.99 -5.27 3.38
CA GLY A 98 -24.43 -5.03 3.55
C GLY A 98 -25.28 -5.86 2.58
N ALA A 99 -26.58 -5.99 2.86
CA ALA A 99 -27.54 -6.81 2.11
C ALA A 99 -27.75 -6.38 0.64
N ASP A 100 -27.38 -5.16 0.26
CA ASP A 100 -27.82 -4.52 -0.98
C ASP A 100 -26.74 -4.44 -2.08
N GLY A 101 -25.72 -5.31 -2.01
CA GLY A 101 -24.72 -5.41 -3.07
C GLY A 101 -23.61 -4.36 -3.01
N TRP A 102 -22.61 -4.58 -3.85
CA TRP A 102 -21.24 -4.08 -3.75
C TRP A 102 -21.11 -2.55 -3.70
N ARG A 103 -20.39 -2.05 -2.69
CA ARG A 103 -19.39 -0.99 -2.88
C ARG A 103 -18.04 -1.59 -2.54
N GLU A 104 -17.28 -1.95 -3.56
CA GLU A 104 -15.90 -2.41 -3.41
C GLU A 104 -15.05 -1.23 -2.92
N ILE A 105 -14.92 -1.11 -1.60
CA ILE A 105 -13.88 -0.30 -0.98
C ILE A 105 -12.74 -1.28 -0.70
N ARG A 106 -11.97 -1.58 -1.75
CA ARG A 106 -10.69 -2.25 -1.62
C ARG A 106 -9.68 -1.15 -1.28
N GLU A 107 -9.27 -1.08 -0.02
CA GLU A 107 -7.99 -0.46 0.28
C GLU A 107 -6.95 -1.44 -0.27
N ASP A 108 -6.29 -1.08 -1.37
CA ASP A 108 -4.98 -1.67 -1.64
C ASP A 108 -4.12 -1.19 -0.48
N HIS A 109 -3.80 -2.11 0.43
CA HIS A 109 -2.84 -1.86 1.50
C HIS A 109 -1.67 -1.14 0.86
N ALA A 110 -1.46 0.14 1.17
CA ALA A 110 -0.16 0.74 0.95
C ALA A 110 0.78 -0.14 1.80
N PRO A 111 1.69 -0.91 1.19
CA PRO A 111 2.60 -1.72 1.96
C PRO A 111 3.45 -0.73 2.74
N TYR A 112 3.15 -0.58 4.03
CA TYR A 112 4.08 0.01 4.97
C TYR A 112 5.27 -0.95 5.00
N GLY A 113 6.22 -0.77 4.09
CA GLY A 113 7.46 -1.53 3.92
C GLY A 113 7.37 -3.03 4.23
N ASP A 114 7.04 -3.86 3.23
CA ASP A 114 7.37 -5.28 3.01
C ASP A 114 7.47 -6.31 4.17
N GLU A 115 7.17 -6.01 5.43
CA GLU A 115 7.49 -6.89 6.58
C GLU A 115 6.39 -7.01 7.64
N TRP A 116 5.16 -6.55 7.39
CA TRP A 116 4.07 -6.72 8.34
C TRP A 116 3.05 -7.71 7.80
N GLU A 117 3.18 -8.97 8.21
CA GLU A 117 2.14 -9.99 8.03
C GLU A 117 1.12 -9.87 9.18
N ALA A 118 -0.17 -9.85 8.86
CA ALA A 118 -1.21 -9.94 9.87
C ALA A 118 -1.22 -11.37 10.43
N ASP A 119 -1.32 -11.51 11.76
CA ASP A 119 -1.54 -12.81 12.38
C ASP A 119 -2.86 -13.39 11.83
N GLU A 120 -2.79 -14.58 11.22
CA GLU A 120 -3.97 -15.37 10.85
C GLU A 120 -4.41 -16.16 12.11
N ASP A 121 -5.51 -15.72 12.73
CA ASP A 121 -6.22 -16.46 13.79
C ASP A 121 -6.83 -17.78 13.28
#